data_AF-A0A2D6SYC7-F1
#
_entry.id   AF-A0A2D6SYC7-F1
#
_cell.length_a   1.000
_cell.length_b   1.000
_cell.length_c   1.000
_cell.angle_alpha   90.00
_cell.angle_beta   90.00
_cell.angle_gamma   90.00
#
_symmetry.space_group_name_H-M   'P 1'
#
loop_
_entity.id
_entity.type
_entity.pdbx_description
1 polymer ?
#
loop_
_entity_poly.entity_id
_entity_poly.type
_entity_poly.pdbx_seq_one_letter_code
_entity_poly.pdbx_strand_id
1 'polypeptide(L)'
;MFRTLAILALLASLTPIPAAAQPKGYNYDEAKVPKYTLPDPLILSNGAPVKDANTWRNKRRPEIVRLFETQVYGRSPQAPQKMRFEVFEQKRGALGGLADRKQVSVFFTGKSDGPSMDILIYTPAGTSKPVPTFLGLNFGGNHTIRDEKEIRLSTRWMRPKSGIKKNRADEATRGASASRWAVETIVKRGYALATIYCGDVDPDYHDGFTDGVHAMYPKPKADEWGTIGAWAWGLSRAVDYFETDDTIDAKRVAVLGHSRLGKTSLWAGASDERFALVISNDSGCGGAALSRRRFGETVQRINTSFPHWFCDNFEKYNSNEDALPVDQHML
;
A
#
# COMPACT_ATOMS: atom_id res chain seq x y z
N MET A 1 -29.28 1.25 70.00
CA MET A 1 -29.74 0.57 68.78
C MET A 1 -28.52 0.00 68.08
N PHE A 2 -28.43 -1.34 68.01
CA PHE A 2 -27.28 -2.09 67.52
C PHE A 2 -27.06 -1.88 66.01
N ARG A 3 -25.80 -1.70 65.58
CA ARG A 3 -25.39 -1.91 64.19
C ARG A 3 -24.15 -2.82 64.16
N THR A 4 -24.39 -4.03 63.71
CA THR A 4 -23.44 -5.13 63.50
C THR A 4 -22.56 -4.82 62.28
N LEU A 5 -21.22 -4.94 62.43
CA LEU A 5 -20.27 -4.95 61.32
C LEU A 5 -20.37 -6.30 60.60
N ALA A 6 -20.67 -6.29 59.30
CA ALA A 6 -20.50 -7.44 58.42
C ALA A 6 -19.27 -7.18 57.53
N ILE A 7 -18.21 -7.96 57.73
CA ILE A 7 -17.05 -8.00 56.84
C ILE A 7 -17.41 -8.98 55.72
N LEU A 8 -17.72 -8.48 54.53
CA LEU A 8 -17.80 -9.28 53.31
C LEU A 8 -16.38 -9.43 52.75
N ALA A 9 -15.82 -10.64 52.81
CA ALA A 9 -14.64 -11.00 52.05
C ALA A 9 -15.03 -11.17 50.57
N LEU A 10 -14.64 -10.21 49.73
CA LEU A 10 -14.82 -10.29 48.28
C LEU A 10 -13.67 -11.15 47.70
N LEU A 11 -13.90 -12.45 47.50
CA LEU A 11 -13.02 -13.26 46.66
C LEU A 11 -13.19 -12.83 45.19
N ALA A 12 -12.23 -12.08 44.68
CA ALA A 12 -12.11 -11.82 43.25
C ALA A 12 -11.72 -13.12 42.53
N SER A 13 -12.67 -13.75 41.85
CA SER A 13 -12.41 -14.83 40.91
C SER A 13 -11.69 -14.25 39.68
N LEU A 14 -10.37 -14.40 39.65
CA LEU A 14 -9.56 -14.25 38.44
C LEU A 14 -9.99 -15.34 37.45
N THR A 15 -10.88 -15.00 36.52
CA THR A 15 -11.10 -15.83 35.34
C THR A 15 -9.85 -15.74 34.45
N PRO A 16 -9.15 -16.85 34.17
CA PRO A 16 -8.02 -16.80 33.27
C PRO A 16 -8.50 -16.43 31.87
N ILE A 17 -7.97 -15.32 31.35
CA ILE A 17 -8.11 -14.96 29.94
C ILE A 17 -7.55 -16.13 29.12
N PRO A 18 -8.32 -16.74 28.20
CA PRO A 18 -7.82 -17.85 27.42
C PRO A 18 -6.61 -17.38 26.61
N ALA A 19 -5.46 -18.01 26.84
CA ALA A 19 -4.30 -17.85 25.98
C ALA A 19 -4.73 -18.21 24.55
N ALA A 20 -4.68 -17.24 23.64
CA ALA A 20 -5.01 -17.47 22.24
C ALA A 20 -4.02 -18.50 21.68
N ALA A 21 -4.49 -19.73 21.43
CA ALA A 21 -3.70 -20.74 20.76
C ALA A 21 -3.29 -20.22 19.38
N GLN A 22 -2.03 -20.43 19.00
CA GLN A 22 -1.51 -19.97 17.71
C GLN A 22 -2.37 -20.52 16.56
N PRO A 23 -2.70 -19.70 15.54
CA PRO A 23 -3.36 -20.19 14.35
C PRO A 23 -2.59 -21.37 13.75
N LYS A 24 -3.31 -22.46 13.42
CA LYS A 24 -2.69 -23.72 12.98
C LYS A 24 -1.73 -23.50 11.80
N GLY A 25 -0.48 -23.90 11.99
CA GLY A 25 0.57 -23.87 10.97
C GLY A 25 1.30 -22.54 10.80
N TYR A 26 1.03 -21.53 11.63
CA TYR A 26 1.88 -20.34 11.74
C TYR A 26 2.92 -20.55 12.83
N ASN A 27 4.14 -20.05 12.60
CA ASN A 27 5.13 -19.96 13.66
C ASN A 27 5.09 -18.57 14.30
N TYR A 28 4.62 -18.46 15.53
CA TYR A 28 4.72 -17.23 16.34
C TYR A 28 5.59 -17.43 17.59
N ASP A 29 6.42 -18.47 17.60
CA ASP A 29 7.32 -18.82 18.69
C ASP A 29 8.76 -18.50 18.25
N GLU A 30 9.39 -17.52 18.90
CA GLU A 30 10.73 -17.04 18.51
C GLU A 30 11.77 -18.18 18.57
N ALA A 31 11.60 -19.13 19.50
CA ALA A 31 12.50 -20.27 19.63
C ALA A 31 12.44 -21.23 18.43
N LYS A 32 11.41 -21.14 17.59
CA LYS A 32 11.21 -21.95 16.38
C LYS A 32 11.63 -21.23 15.10
N VAL A 33 12.11 -19.98 15.18
CA VAL A 33 12.70 -19.30 14.03
C VAL A 33 13.95 -20.08 13.59
N PRO A 34 14.04 -20.52 12.32
CA PRO A 34 15.20 -21.28 11.85
C PRO A 34 16.44 -20.39 11.86
N LYS A 35 17.62 -21.00 11.89
CA LYS A 35 18.86 -20.29 11.55
C LYS A 35 18.83 -19.92 10.06
N TYR A 36 19.25 -18.70 9.74
CA TYR A 36 19.35 -18.22 8.37
C TYR A 36 20.54 -17.28 8.21
N THR A 37 20.96 -17.05 6.97
CA THR A 37 21.98 -16.04 6.61
C THR A 37 21.35 -15.04 5.67
N LEU A 38 21.56 -13.75 5.91
CA LEU A 38 21.04 -12.69 5.05
C LEU A 38 22.04 -12.37 3.94
N PRO A 39 21.58 -12.13 2.70
CA PRO A 39 22.42 -11.53 1.66
C PRO A 39 22.89 -10.14 2.10
N ASP A 40 24.16 -9.84 1.88
CA ASP A 40 24.74 -8.55 2.24
C ASP A 40 24.33 -7.48 1.20
N PRO A 41 23.62 -6.40 1.58
CA PRO A 41 23.28 -5.33 0.67
C PRO A 41 24.53 -4.63 0.11
N LEU A 42 25.67 -4.66 0.83
CA LEU A 42 26.91 -3.98 0.48
C LEU A 42 27.91 -4.89 -0.27
N ILE A 43 27.45 -5.98 -0.86
CA ILE A 43 28.24 -6.83 -1.77
C ILE A 43 27.57 -6.84 -3.14
N LEU A 44 28.28 -6.41 -4.19
CA LEU A 44 27.84 -6.49 -5.58
C LEU A 44 27.62 -7.95 -6.01
N SER A 45 26.84 -8.16 -7.05
CA SER A 45 26.52 -9.50 -7.56
C SER A 45 27.77 -10.27 -8.06
N ASN A 46 28.86 -9.57 -8.36
CA ASN A 46 30.16 -10.14 -8.71
C ASN A 46 31.08 -10.40 -7.49
N GLY A 47 30.60 -10.19 -6.26
CA GLY A 47 31.33 -10.40 -5.01
C GLY A 47 32.16 -9.20 -4.53
N ALA A 48 32.26 -8.12 -5.31
CA ALA A 48 33.02 -6.94 -4.89
C ALA A 48 32.26 -6.11 -3.84
N PRO A 49 32.94 -5.56 -2.81
CA PRO A 49 32.29 -4.76 -1.79
C PRO A 49 31.88 -3.36 -2.30
N VAL A 50 30.74 -2.87 -1.81
CA VAL A 50 30.26 -1.51 -1.98
C VAL A 50 30.85 -0.64 -0.87
N LYS A 51 31.78 0.26 -1.23
CA LYS A 51 32.53 1.07 -0.26
C LYS A 51 32.09 2.54 -0.18
N ASP A 52 31.24 2.98 -1.10
CA ASP A 52 30.83 4.37 -1.21
C ASP A 52 29.43 4.52 -1.81
N ALA A 53 28.85 5.71 -1.63
CA ALA A 53 27.52 6.05 -2.10
C ALA A 53 27.41 6.03 -3.64
N ASN A 54 28.49 6.33 -4.35
CA ASN A 54 28.49 6.35 -5.81
C ASN A 54 28.34 4.92 -6.38
N THR A 55 29.06 3.96 -5.80
CA THR A 55 28.96 2.53 -6.10
C THR A 55 27.60 1.99 -5.73
N TRP A 56 27.05 2.41 -4.59
CA TRP A 56 25.68 2.07 -4.20
C TRP A 56 24.67 2.55 -5.26
N ARG A 57 24.67 3.85 -5.57
CA ARG A 57 23.70 4.49 -6.46
C ARG A 57 23.77 3.95 -7.89
N ASN A 58 24.97 3.81 -8.43
CA ASN A 58 25.15 3.53 -9.86
C ASN A 58 25.35 2.05 -10.20
N LYS A 59 25.57 1.19 -9.20
CA LYS A 59 25.77 -0.26 -9.42
C LYS A 59 24.87 -1.11 -8.55
N ARG A 60 25.00 -1.01 -7.22
CA ARG A 60 24.33 -1.95 -6.32
C ARG A 60 22.81 -1.77 -6.28
N ARG A 61 22.32 -0.54 -6.19
CA ARG A 61 20.87 -0.26 -6.19
C ARG A 61 20.20 -0.80 -7.46
N PRO A 62 20.68 -0.52 -8.69
CA PRO A 62 20.13 -1.15 -9.90
C PRO A 62 20.11 -2.68 -9.87
N GLU A 63 21.15 -3.34 -9.36
CA GLU A 63 21.16 -4.80 -9.19
C GLU A 63 20.06 -5.27 -8.24
N ILE A 64 19.91 -4.64 -7.08
CA ILE A 64 18.91 -5.00 -6.07
C ILE A 64 17.49 -4.78 -6.60
N VAL A 65 17.22 -3.62 -7.21
CA VAL A 65 15.93 -3.33 -7.83
C VAL A 65 15.62 -4.37 -8.89
N ARG A 66 16.59 -4.76 -9.73
CA ARG A 66 16.41 -5.80 -10.74
C ARG A 66 16.09 -7.17 -10.14
N LEU A 67 16.68 -7.53 -8.99
CA LEU A 67 16.34 -8.76 -8.29
C LEU A 67 14.90 -8.73 -7.77
N PHE A 68 14.45 -7.63 -7.17
CA PHE A 68 13.07 -7.49 -6.73
C PHE A 68 12.08 -7.46 -7.90
N GLU A 69 12.42 -6.78 -9.01
CA GLU A 69 11.63 -6.80 -10.24
C GLU A 69 11.47 -8.22 -10.80
N THR A 70 12.53 -9.03 -10.78
CA THR A 70 12.50 -10.32 -11.48
C THR A 70 12.09 -11.49 -10.60
N GLN A 71 12.22 -11.37 -9.28
CA GLN A 71 12.01 -12.48 -8.34
C GLN A 71 10.88 -12.26 -7.34
N VAL A 72 10.38 -11.03 -7.16
CA VAL A 72 9.38 -10.72 -6.11
C VAL A 72 8.18 -9.94 -6.69
N TYR A 73 8.34 -8.67 -7.05
CA TYR A 73 7.22 -7.78 -7.37
C TYR A 73 6.85 -7.75 -8.85
N GLY A 74 7.74 -8.20 -9.72
CA GLY A 74 7.55 -8.21 -11.16
C GLY A 74 7.86 -6.87 -11.83
N ARG A 75 8.31 -6.95 -13.10
CA ARG A 75 8.56 -5.76 -13.94
C ARG A 75 7.25 -5.11 -14.34
N SER A 76 7.12 -3.83 -13.99
CA SER A 76 5.98 -3.01 -14.41
C SER A 76 6.25 -2.35 -15.78
N PRO A 77 5.22 -2.08 -16.60
CA PRO A 77 5.37 -1.32 -17.83
C PRO A 77 5.72 0.14 -17.52
N GLN A 78 6.30 0.82 -18.51
CA GLN A 78 6.54 2.26 -18.44
C GLN A 78 5.23 3.05 -18.38
N ALA A 79 5.32 4.32 -17.96
CA ALA A 79 4.17 5.22 -17.93
C ALA A 79 3.51 5.31 -19.33
N PRO A 80 2.17 5.24 -19.44
CA PRO A 80 1.49 5.35 -20.72
C PRO A 80 1.64 6.78 -21.28
N GLN A 81 1.95 6.89 -22.56
CA GLN A 81 2.19 8.20 -23.20
C GLN A 81 0.91 9.05 -23.40
N LYS A 82 -0.27 8.41 -23.32
CA LYS A 82 -1.57 9.03 -23.64
C LYS A 82 -2.43 9.28 -22.41
N MET A 83 -1.85 9.31 -21.22
CA MET A 83 -2.63 9.56 -20.01
C MET A 83 -3.33 10.92 -20.08
N ARG A 84 -4.55 10.96 -19.55
CA ARG A 84 -5.35 12.19 -19.43
C ARG A 84 -5.79 12.36 -17.99
N PHE A 85 -5.60 13.56 -17.47
CA PHE A 85 -6.05 13.95 -16.13
C PHE A 85 -7.29 14.84 -16.24
N GLU A 86 -8.29 14.57 -15.42
CA GLU A 86 -9.54 15.35 -15.41
C GLU A 86 -9.94 15.66 -13.97
N VAL A 87 -9.90 16.95 -13.62
CA VAL A 87 -10.48 17.43 -12.36
C VAL A 87 -12.00 17.47 -12.54
N PHE A 88 -12.71 16.52 -11.93
CA PHE A 88 -14.17 16.42 -12.07
C PHE A 88 -14.93 17.05 -10.89
N GLU A 89 -14.23 17.34 -9.79
CA GLU A 89 -14.79 18.04 -8.65
C GLU A 89 -13.71 18.88 -7.96
N GLN A 90 -14.09 20.09 -7.55
CA GLN A 90 -13.26 20.95 -6.72
C GLN A 90 -14.16 21.73 -5.76
N LYS A 91 -13.81 21.73 -4.47
CA LYS A 91 -14.54 22.42 -3.42
C LYS A 91 -13.57 23.21 -2.55
N ARG A 92 -13.78 24.52 -2.47
CA ARG A 92 -13.10 25.37 -1.48
C ARG A 92 -13.75 25.24 -0.12
N GLY A 93 -12.95 25.33 0.94
CA GLY A 93 -13.45 25.31 2.32
C GLY A 93 -14.13 24.00 2.73
N ALA A 94 -13.71 22.88 2.16
CA ALA A 94 -14.02 21.56 2.69
C ALA A 94 -13.53 21.41 4.15
N LEU A 95 -14.04 20.39 4.84
CA LEU A 95 -13.72 20.15 6.25
C LEU A 95 -14.00 21.36 7.16
N GLY A 96 -15.08 22.12 6.91
CA GLY A 96 -15.39 23.31 7.70
C GLY A 96 -14.39 24.46 7.53
N GLY A 97 -13.85 24.62 6.31
CA GLY A 97 -12.88 25.68 5.99
C GLY A 97 -11.42 25.29 6.17
N LEU A 98 -11.11 24.08 6.65
CA LEU A 98 -9.72 23.66 6.88
C LEU A 98 -8.96 23.29 5.60
N ALA A 99 -9.65 22.83 4.57
CA ALA A 99 -9.02 22.33 3.35
C ALA A 99 -9.76 22.77 2.09
N ASP A 100 -9.04 22.85 0.98
CA ASP A 100 -9.62 22.74 -0.35
C ASP A 100 -9.57 21.26 -0.78
N ARG A 101 -10.68 20.75 -1.32
CA ARG A 101 -10.79 19.38 -1.81
C ARG A 101 -10.80 19.37 -3.34
N LYS A 102 -10.12 18.39 -3.92
CA LYS A 102 -10.10 18.12 -5.36
C LYS A 102 -10.30 16.63 -5.60
N GLN A 103 -11.08 16.26 -6.61
CA GLN A 103 -11.15 14.89 -7.10
C GLN A 103 -10.79 14.84 -8.59
N VAL A 104 -9.92 13.89 -8.93
CA VAL A 104 -9.24 13.84 -10.23
C VAL A 104 -9.31 12.43 -10.78
N SER A 105 -9.83 12.27 -11.99
CA SER A 105 -9.73 11.01 -12.72
C SER A 105 -8.43 10.99 -13.52
N VAL A 106 -7.67 9.90 -13.38
CA VAL A 106 -6.49 9.59 -14.20
C VAL A 106 -6.87 8.47 -15.17
N PHE A 107 -7.04 8.80 -16.44
CA PHE A 107 -7.36 7.84 -17.50
C PHE A 107 -6.08 7.31 -18.14
N PHE A 108 -5.75 6.04 -17.91
CA PHE A 108 -4.45 5.48 -18.31
C PHE A 108 -4.29 5.39 -19.84
N THR A 109 -5.39 5.23 -20.58
CA THR A 109 -5.40 5.17 -22.06
C THR A 109 -5.78 6.50 -22.71
N GLY A 110 -6.05 7.53 -21.91
CA GLY A 110 -6.60 8.82 -22.35
C GLY A 110 -8.11 8.81 -22.64
N LYS A 111 -8.73 7.62 -22.72
CA LYS A 111 -10.17 7.46 -22.99
C LYS A 111 -10.97 7.30 -21.71
N SER A 112 -12.17 7.87 -21.67
CA SER A 112 -13.04 7.85 -20.49
C SER A 112 -13.65 6.49 -20.16
N ASP A 113 -13.71 5.59 -21.14
CA ASP A 113 -14.22 4.22 -21.02
C ASP A 113 -13.12 3.18 -20.70
N GLY A 114 -11.86 3.62 -20.62
CA GLY A 114 -10.72 2.76 -20.30
C GLY A 114 -10.46 2.60 -18.79
N PRO A 115 -9.45 1.79 -18.43
CA PRO A 115 -8.96 1.71 -17.06
C PRO A 115 -8.51 3.08 -16.55
N SER A 116 -8.92 3.39 -15.32
CA SER A 116 -8.69 4.68 -14.68
C SER A 116 -8.75 4.58 -13.17
N MET A 117 -8.13 5.55 -12.51
CA MET A 117 -8.21 5.72 -11.07
C MET A 117 -8.67 7.12 -10.67
N ASP A 118 -9.40 7.22 -9.56
CA ASP A 118 -9.80 8.50 -9.00
C ASP A 118 -8.90 8.86 -7.80
N ILE A 119 -8.24 10.02 -7.86
CA ILE A 119 -7.48 10.61 -6.76
C ILE A 119 -8.40 11.55 -5.98
N LEU A 120 -8.48 11.38 -4.67
CA LEU A 120 -9.10 12.34 -3.75
C LEU A 120 -7.98 13.10 -3.02
N ILE A 121 -8.01 14.43 -3.09
CA ILE A 121 -6.95 15.31 -2.58
C ILE A 121 -7.57 16.33 -1.63
N TYR A 122 -6.96 16.50 -0.46
CA TYR A 122 -7.20 17.61 0.47
C TYR A 122 -5.92 18.43 0.61
N THR A 123 -5.98 19.71 0.27
CA THR A 123 -4.88 20.67 0.42
C THR A 123 -5.24 21.68 1.51
N PRO A 124 -4.32 22.11 2.39
CA PRO A 124 -4.64 23.13 3.39
C PRO A 124 -5.18 24.41 2.75
N ALA A 125 -6.30 24.89 3.28
CA ALA A 125 -6.97 26.08 2.76
C ALA A 125 -6.08 27.34 2.91
N GLY A 126 -6.23 28.28 1.98
CA GLY A 126 -5.51 29.57 2.02
C GLY A 126 -4.01 29.47 1.76
N THR A 127 -3.52 28.33 1.26
CA THR A 127 -2.13 28.18 0.86
C THR A 127 -1.85 28.93 -0.44
N SER A 128 -0.76 29.69 -0.48
CA SER A 128 -0.32 30.45 -1.65
C SER A 128 0.88 29.81 -2.37
N LYS A 129 1.36 28.67 -1.85
CA LYS A 129 2.51 27.92 -2.36
C LYS A 129 2.15 26.44 -2.40
N PRO A 130 2.74 25.66 -3.34
CA PRO A 130 2.59 24.22 -3.36
C PRO A 130 3.03 23.59 -2.03
N VAL A 131 2.26 22.62 -1.54
CA VAL A 131 2.50 21.96 -0.24
C VAL A 131 3.06 20.55 -0.39
N PRO A 132 3.86 20.06 0.57
CA PRO A 132 4.23 18.65 0.62
C PRO A 132 3.00 17.76 0.83
N THR A 133 3.02 16.55 0.28
CA THR A 133 1.84 15.69 0.20
C THR A 133 2.10 14.30 0.75
N PHE A 134 1.18 13.80 1.59
CA PHE A 134 1.07 12.38 1.88
C PHE A 134 0.22 11.70 0.81
N LEU A 135 0.72 10.66 0.18
CA LEU A 135 0.00 9.85 -0.81
C LEU A 135 -0.12 8.42 -0.33
N GLY A 136 -1.31 7.84 -0.37
CA GLY A 136 -1.48 6.41 -0.07
C GLY A 136 -2.72 5.78 -0.69
N LEU A 137 -2.65 4.49 -0.97
CA LEU A 137 -3.81 3.74 -1.42
C LEU A 137 -4.75 3.42 -0.24
N ASN A 138 -6.06 3.45 -0.48
CA ASN A 138 -7.08 3.00 0.47
C ASN A 138 -7.72 1.67 0.03
N PHE A 139 -8.28 0.95 1.00
CA PHE A 139 -8.87 -0.38 0.82
C PHE A 139 -10.33 -0.37 0.37
N GLY A 140 -11.04 0.75 0.50
CA GLY A 140 -12.50 0.76 0.55
C GLY A 140 -13.20 1.63 -0.47
N GLY A 141 -12.46 2.40 -1.27
CA GLY A 141 -13.00 3.51 -2.03
C GLY A 141 -12.72 4.84 -1.32
N ASN A 142 -12.47 5.90 -2.10
CA ASN A 142 -12.17 7.23 -1.56
C ASN A 142 -13.25 7.75 -0.60
N HIS A 143 -14.52 7.46 -0.87
CA HIS A 143 -15.65 7.79 0.01
C HIS A 143 -15.54 7.21 1.43
N THR A 144 -14.72 6.18 1.68
CA THR A 144 -14.58 5.57 3.01
C THR A 144 -13.68 6.37 3.95
N ILE A 145 -12.86 7.29 3.43
CA ILE A 145 -11.91 8.02 4.28
C ILE A 145 -12.53 9.21 5.02
N ARG A 146 -13.69 9.70 4.55
CA ARG A 146 -14.46 10.81 5.13
C ARG A 146 -15.94 10.67 4.83
N ASP A 147 -16.79 11.13 5.74
CA ASP A 147 -18.24 11.19 5.54
C ASP A 147 -18.66 12.52 4.89
N GLU A 148 -18.22 12.74 3.66
CA GLU A 148 -18.65 13.87 2.83
C GLU A 148 -19.40 13.33 1.61
N LYS A 149 -20.62 13.82 1.38
CA LYS A 149 -21.52 13.32 0.33
C LYS A 149 -21.01 13.58 -1.08
N GLU A 150 -20.21 14.63 -1.24
CA GLU A 150 -19.67 15.06 -2.52
C GLU A 150 -18.43 14.25 -2.95
N ILE A 151 -17.84 13.44 -2.05
CA ILE A 151 -16.85 12.45 -2.48
C ILE A 151 -17.56 11.41 -3.33
N ARG A 152 -17.08 11.17 -4.55
CA ARG A 152 -17.72 10.23 -5.46
C ARG A 152 -17.75 8.83 -4.82
N LEU A 153 -18.94 8.23 -4.84
CA LEU A 153 -19.10 6.83 -4.46
C LEU A 153 -18.49 5.97 -5.58
N SER A 154 -17.52 5.10 -5.25
CA SER A 154 -16.83 4.32 -6.28
C SER A 154 -17.76 3.27 -6.90
N THR A 155 -17.72 3.16 -8.22
CA THR A 155 -18.49 2.19 -9.00
C THR A 155 -17.71 0.91 -9.28
N ARG A 156 -16.44 0.85 -8.87
CA ARG A 156 -15.56 -0.31 -9.07
C ARG A 156 -15.96 -1.48 -8.17
N TRP A 157 -15.44 -2.64 -8.52
CA TRP A 157 -15.58 -3.83 -7.68
C TRP A 157 -14.98 -3.58 -6.29
N MET A 158 -15.65 -4.07 -5.26
CA MET A 158 -15.19 -4.00 -3.88
C MET A 158 -15.16 -5.37 -3.23
N ARG A 159 -14.10 -5.62 -2.45
CA ARG A 159 -13.96 -6.85 -1.67
C ARG A 159 -15.14 -6.98 -0.69
N PRO A 160 -15.77 -8.16 -0.58
CA PRO A 160 -16.85 -8.38 0.37
C PRO A 160 -16.42 -8.07 1.81
N LYS A 161 -17.18 -7.22 2.49
CA LYS A 161 -17.05 -6.88 3.91
C LYS A 161 -18.36 -6.27 4.41
N SER A 162 -18.44 -5.98 5.70
CA SER A 162 -19.61 -5.27 6.27
C SER A 162 -19.89 -3.97 5.52
N GLY A 163 -21.16 -3.77 5.13
CA GLY A 163 -21.62 -2.60 4.36
C GLY A 163 -21.50 -2.74 2.84
N ILE A 164 -20.69 -3.65 2.31
CA ILE A 164 -20.54 -3.86 0.86
C ILE A 164 -21.51 -4.94 0.39
N LYS A 165 -22.44 -4.56 -0.51
CA LYS A 165 -23.43 -5.47 -1.11
C LYS A 165 -23.13 -5.66 -2.59
N LYS A 166 -23.17 -6.90 -3.07
CA LYS A 166 -22.88 -7.26 -4.49
C LYS A 166 -21.56 -6.64 -5.01
N ASN A 167 -20.55 -6.55 -4.14
CA ASN A 167 -19.23 -5.97 -4.47
C ASN A 167 -19.30 -4.53 -5.00
N ARG A 168 -20.22 -3.72 -4.47
CA ARG A 168 -20.36 -2.30 -4.78
C ARG A 168 -20.37 -1.47 -3.51
N ALA A 169 -19.90 -0.24 -3.66
CA ALA A 169 -20.01 0.79 -2.64
C ALA A 169 -21.47 1.06 -2.29
N ASP A 170 -21.69 1.52 -1.07
CA ASP A 170 -23.01 1.92 -0.57
C ASP A 170 -22.85 3.26 0.16
N GLU A 171 -23.88 4.10 0.17
CA GLU A 171 -23.85 5.36 0.92
C GLU A 171 -23.54 5.13 2.41
N ALA A 172 -23.97 3.98 2.97
CA ALA A 172 -23.67 3.59 4.35
C ALA A 172 -22.17 3.30 4.60
N THR A 173 -21.33 3.17 3.57
CA THR A 173 -19.88 2.96 3.74
C THR A 173 -19.06 4.25 3.74
N ARG A 174 -19.71 5.42 3.62
CA ARG A 174 -19.03 6.71 3.77
C ARG A 174 -18.37 6.84 5.14
N GLY A 175 -17.14 7.34 5.17
CA GLY A 175 -16.38 7.50 6.41
C GLY A 175 -16.05 6.20 7.18
N ALA A 176 -16.39 5.01 6.66
CA ALA A 176 -16.22 3.74 7.37
C ALA A 176 -14.75 3.38 7.69
N SER A 177 -13.78 4.10 7.11
CA SER A 177 -12.34 3.97 7.38
C SER A 177 -11.70 5.27 7.85
N ALA A 178 -12.49 6.28 8.24
CA ALA A 178 -11.99 7.61 8.63
C ALA A 178 -10.96 7.56 9.77
N SER A 179 -11.11 6.65 10.73
CA SER A 179 -10.15 6.49 11.84
C SER A 179 -8.74 6.08 11.39
N ARG A 180 -8.60 5.53 10.17
CA ARG A 180 -7.32 5.15 9.58
C ARG A 180 -6.66 6.29 8.79
N TRP A 181 -7.40 7.38 8.56
CA TRP A 181 -6.99 8.51 7.73
C TRP A 181 -7.11 9.80 8.51
N ALA A 182 -6.01 10.25 9.10
CA ALA A 182 -5.95 11.46 9.93
C ALA A 182 -5.96 12.76 9.08
N VAL A 183 -6.95 12.91 8.19
CA VAL A 183 -7.03 14.00 7.18
C VAL A 183 -6.86 15.37 7.82
N GLU A 184 -7.64 15.67 8.86
CA GLU A 184 -7.58 16.97 9.53
C GLU A 184 -6.23 17.22 10.22
N THR A 185 -5.63 16.21 10.83
CA THR A 185 -4.32 16.33 11.48
C THR A 185 -3.25 16.63 10.44
N ILE A 186 -3.26 15.93 9.31
CA ILE A 186 -2.30 16.11 8.21
C ILE A 186 -2.43 17.52 7.63
N VAL A 187 -3.66 17.94 7.32
CA VAL A 187 -3.96 19.27 6.78
C VAL A 187 -3.57 20.38 7.74
N LYS A 188 -3.94 20.28 9.04
CA LYS A 188 -3.56 21.25 10.08
C LYS A 188 -2.05 21.41 10.23
N ARG A 189 -1.28 20.38 9.88
CA ARG A 189 0.19 20.39 9.92
C ARG A 189 0.83 20.97 8.66
N GLY A 190 0.04 21.42 7.68
CA GLY A 190 0.51 22.07 6.46
C GLY A 190 0.85 21.12 5.32
N TYR A 191 0.37 19.87 5.38
CA TYR A 191 0.55 18.87 4.33
C TYR A 191 -0.77 18.63 3.60
N ALA A 192 -0.70 18.38 2.29
CA ALA A 192 -1.82 17.77 1.60
C ALA A 192 -1.93 16.27 1.93
N LEU A 193 -3.14 15.73 1.80
CA LEU A 193 -3.39 14.29 1.77
C LEU A 193 -4.01 13.93 0.42
N ALA A 194 -3.43 12.97 -0.28
CA ALA A 194 -3.99 12.36 -1.47
C ALA A 194 -4.21 10.85 -1.25
N THR A 195 -5.34 10.33 -1.73
CA THR A 195 -5.62 8.89 -1.70
C THR A 195 -6.31 8.40 -2.95
N ILE A 196 -6.10 7.12 -3.25
CA ILE A 196 -6.66 6.40 -4.39
C ILE A 196 -7.16 5.05 -3.90
N TYR A 197 -8.30 4.58 -4.39
CA TYR A 197 -8.75 3.23 -4.08
C TYR A 197 -7.88 2.21 -4.81
N CYS A 198 -7.29 1.25 -4.09
CA CYS A 198 -6.44 0.23 -4.71
C CYS A 198 -7.16 -0.56 -5.80
N GLY A 199 -8.47 -0.81 -5.65
CA GLY A 199 -9.28 -1.52 -6.64
C GLY A 199 -9.66 -0.70 -7.87
N ASP A 200 -9.36 0.60 -7.92
CA ASP A 200 -9.40 1.35 -9.18
C ASP A 200 -8.21 0.99 -10.07
N VAL A 201 -7.05 0.73 -9.46
CA VAL A 201 -5.82 0.36 -10.16
C VAL A 201 -5.86 -1.12 -10.53
N ASP A 202 -6.07 -1.98 -9.53
CA ASP A 202 -6.19 -3.42 -9.71
C ASP A 202 -7.06 -4.00 -8.58
N PRO A 203 -8.21 -4.59 -8.87
CA PRO A 203 -9.05 -5.25 -7.89
C PRO A 203 -8.32 -6.36 -7.11
N ASP A 204 -8.53 -6.40 -5.79
CA ASP A 204 -7.81 -7.34 -4.91
C ASP A 204 -8.46 -8.74 -4.87
N TYR A 205 -8.49 -9.39 -6.03
CA TYR A 205 -8.83 -10.79 -6.21
C TYR A 205 -8.14 -11.33 -7.46
N HIS A 206 -8.01 -12.66 -7.56
CA HIS A 206 -7.40 -13.27 -8.73
C HIS A 206 -8.47 -13.60 -9.79
N ASP A 207 -8.42 -12.89 -10.90
CA ASP A 207 -9.32 -13.05 -12.06
C ASP A 207 -8.57 -13.55 -13.32
N GLY A 208 -7.26 -13.77 -13.21
CA GLY A 208 -6.38 -14.07 -14.35
C GLY A 208 -5.77 -12.84 -15.03
N PHE A 209 -5.74 -11.68 -14.34
CA PHE A 209 -5.23 -10.39 -14.82
C PHE A 209 -6.06 -9.82 -15.98
N THR A 210 -7.40 -9.91 -15.88
CA THR A 210 -8.34 -9.53 -16.95
C THR A 210 -9.07 -8.21 -16.71
N ASP A 211 -8.96 -7.65 -15.50
CA ASP A 211 -9.51 -6.36 -15.13
C ASP A 211 -8.42 -5.36 -14.69
N GLY A 212 -8.85 -4.24 -14.09
CA GLY A 212 -7.95 -3.18 -13.65
C GLY A 212 -7.07 -2.63 -14.78
N VAL A 213 -5.85 -2.23 -14.40
CA VAL A 213 -4.80 -1.80 -15.33
C VAL A 213 -4.22 -2.97 -16.14
N HIS A 214 -4.26 -4.20 -15.60
CA HIS A 214 -3.72 -5.37 -16.30
C HIS A 214 -4.45 -5.65 -17.62
N ALA A 215 -5.75 -5.36 -17.70
CA ALA A 215 -6.54 -5.46 -18.93
C ALA A 215 -5.97 -4.65 -20.13
N MET A 216 -5.06 -3.70 -19.89
CA MET A 216 -4.39 -2.94 -20.94
C MET A 216 -3.20 -3.67 -21.58
N TYR A 217 -2.72 -4.76 -20.97
CA TYR A 217 -1.48 -5.43 -21.34
C TYR A 217 -1.73 -6.92 -21.61
N PRO A 218 -0.82 -7.60 -22.32
CA PRO A 218 -0.84 -9.06 -22.37
C PRO A 218 -0.74 -9.66 -20.96
N LYS A 219 -1.24 -10.88 -20.79
CA LYS A 219 -1.11 -11.62 -19.53
C LYS A 219 0.36 -11.60 -19.07
N PRO A 220 0.64 -11.21 -17.81
CA PRO A 220 2.00 -11.16 -17.28
C PRO A 220 2.75 -12.47 -17.47
N LYS A 221 4.02 -12.37 -17.88
CA LYS A 221 5.01 -13.45 -17.81
C LYS A 221 5.50 -13.63 -16.38
N ALA A 222 6.27 -14.69 -16.15
CA ALA A 222 6.72 -15.07 -14.80
C ALA A 222 7.56 -14.02 -14.05
N ASP A 223 8.17 -13.06 -14.75
CA ASP A 223 8.95 -11.96 -14.17
C ASP A 223 8.30 -10.57 -14.40
N GLU A 224 7.03 -10.55 -14.77
CA GLU A 224 6.23 -9.34 -14.94
C GLU A 224 5.33 -9.13 -13.71
N TRP A 225 4.94 -7.88 -13.49
CA TRP A 225 4.20 -7.42 -12.32
C TRP A 225 2.93 -8.24 -11.98
N GLY A 226 2.71 -8.42 -10.68
CA GLY A 226 1.41 -8.74 -10.12
C GLY A 226 0.72 -7.50 -9.54
N THR A 227 -0.32 -7.72 -8.77
CA THR A 227 -1.16 -6.67 -8.16
C THR A 227 -0.40 -5.68 -7.29
N ILE A 228 0.62 -6.10 -6.52
CA ILE A 228 1.45 -5.15 -5.73
C ILE A 228 2.25 -4.24 -6.65
N GLY A 229 2.81 -4.78 -7.73
CA GLY A 229 3.49 -4.01 -8.77
C GLY A 229 2.55 -3.02 -9.46
N ALA A 230 1.35 -3.46 -9.83
CA ALA A 230 0.32 -2.61 -10.42
C ALA A 230 -0.10 -1.46 -9.48
N TRP A 231 -0.33 -1.75 -8.20
CA TRP A 231 -0.64 -0.73 -7.20
C TRP A 231 0.50 0.29 -7.02
N ALA A 232 1.76 -0.15 -7.00
CA ALA A 232 2.93 0.73 -6.88
C ALA A 232 3.10 1.61 -8.13
N TRP A 233 2.86 1.03 -9.29
CA TRP A 233 2.79 1.75 -10.55
C TRP A 233 1.68 2.81 -10.53
N GLY A 234 0.49 2.49 -10.01
CA GLY A 234 -0.63 3.43 -9.87
C GLY A 234 -0.28 4.64 -8.98
N LEU A 235 0.43 4.41 -7.87
CA LEU A 235 0.97 5.50 -7.04
C LEU A 235 1.92 6.40 -7.83
N SER A 236 2.76 5.83 -8.70
CA SER A 236 3.67 6.60 -9.56
C SER A 236 2.90 7.43 -10.60
N ARG A 237 1.75 6.95 -11.10
CA ARG A 237 0.87 7.74 -11.99
C ARG A 237 0.20 8.91 -11.27
N ALA A 238 0.01 8.82 -9.96
CA ALA A 238 -0.48 9.94 -9.17
C ALA A 238 0.58 11.05 -9.07
N VAL A 239 1.86 10.68 -8.96
CA VAL A 239 2.98 11.64 -9.02
C VAL A 239 3.04 12.33 -10.38
N ASP A 240 2.80 11.60 -11.47
CA ASP A 240 2.70 12.19 -12.82
C ASP A 240 1.61 13.29 -12.87
N TYR A 241 0.48 13.10 -12.18
CA TYR A 241 -0.52 14.17 -12.03
C TYR A 241 -0.03 15.32 -11.14
N PHE A 242 0.62 15.03 -10.00
CA PHE A 242 1.12 16.06 -9.09
C PHE A 242 2.15 16.98 -9.74
N GLU A 243 2.93 16.50 -10.70
CA GLU A 243 3.85 17.33 -11.50
C GLU A 243 3.11 18.39 -12.36
N THR A 244 1.79 18.23 -12.56
CA THR A 244 0.92 19.17 -13.29
C THR A 244 0.05 20.04 -12.38
N ASP A 245 0.04 19.77 -11.07
CA ASP A 245 -0.82 20.44 -10.09
C ASP A 245 -0.03 21.50 -9.30
N ASP A 246 -0.33 22.78 -9.54
CA ASP A 246 0.35 23.92 -8.92
C ASP A 246 0.09 24.07 -7.41
N THR A 247 -0.85 23.30 -6.84
CA THR A 247 -1.13 23.28 -5.40
C THR A 247 -0.29 22.25 -4.64
N ILE A 248 0.39 21.34 -5.35
CA ILE A 248 1.16 20.23 -4.79
C ILE A 248 2.65 20.41 -5.10
N ASP A 249 3.50 20.29 -4.09
CA ASP A 249 4.94 20.16 -4.30
C ASP A 249 5.29 18.71 -4.64
N ALA A 250 5.33 18.40 -5.94
CA ALA A 250 5.64 17.07 -6.45
C ALA A 250 7.03 16.54 -6.02
N LYS A 251 7.95 17.40 -5.58
CA LYS A 251 9.27 16.99 -5.06
C LYS A 251 9.24 16.58 -3.59
N ARG A 252 8.11 16.79 -2.90
CA ARG A 252 7.94 16.47 -1.47
C ARG A 252 6.70 15.61 -1.25
N VAL A 253 6.67 14.47 -1.94
CA VAL A 253 5.63 13.45 -1.79
C VAL A 253 6.12 12.33 -0.88
N ALA A 254 5.42 12.12 0.23
CA ALA A 254 5.59 10.99 1.13
C ALA A 254 4.59 9.88 0.78
N VAL A 255 5.06 8.74 0.28
CA VAL A 255 4.21 7.59 0.00
C VAL A 255 4.01 6.74 1.26
N LEU A 256 2.77 6.41 1.59
CA LEU A 256 2.43 5.59 2.75
C LEU A 256 1.47 4.46 2.40
N GLY A 257 1.51 3.40 3.19
CA GLY A 257 0.55 2.32 3.08
C GLY A 257 0.52 1.41 4.30
N HIS A 258 -0.61 0.71 4.46
CA HIS A 258 -0.82 -0.24 5.54
C HIS A 258 -0.99 -1.67 5.03
N SER A 259 -0.44 -2.66 5.74
CA SER A 259 -0.60 -4.08 5.41
C SER A 259 -0.17 -4.35 3.96
N ARG A 260 -1.01 -4.95 3.11
CA ARG A 260 -0.69 -5.16 1.68
C ARG A 260 -0.33 -3.88 0.93
N LEU A 261 -0.97 -2.76 1.27
CA LEU A 261 -0.65 -1.46 0.67
C LEU A 261 0.63 -0.86 1.26
N GLY A 262 1.09 -1.34 2.42
CA GLY A 262 2.42 -1.04 2.97
C GLY A 262 3.55 -1.83 2.28
N LYS A 263 3.25 -3.00 1.68
CA LYS A 263 4.15 -3.68 0.74
C LYS A 263 4.27 -2.85 -0.53
N THR A 264 3.13 -2.36 -1.02
CA THR A 264 3.04 -1.45 -2.17
C THR A 264 3.82 -0.16 -1.97
N SER A 265 3.71 0.51 -0.82
CA SER A 265 4.41 1.78 -0.59
C SER A 265 5.92 1.61 -0.59
N LEU A 266 6.43 0.50 -0.03
CA LEU A 266 7.84 0.14 -0.12
C LEU A 266 8.28 -0.06 -1.57
N TRP A 267 7.54 -0.87 -2.33
CA TRP A 267 7.89 -1.09 -3.72
C TRP A 267 7.78 0.18 -4.59
N ALA A 268 6.78 1.03 -4.34
CA ALA A 268 6.65 2.32 -5.02
C ALA A 268 7.86 3.21 -4.78
N GLY A 269 8.31 3.38 -3.53
CA GLY A 269 9.49 4.18 -3.22
C GLY A 269 10.82 3.56 -3.67
N ALA A 270 10.89 2.22 -3.71
CA ALA A 270 12.06 1.52 -4.23
C ALA A 270 12.15 1.58 -5.77
N SER A 271 11.02 1.57 -6.48
CA SER A 271 10.99 1.59 -7.95
C SER A 271 10.89 2.98 -8.57
N ASP A 272 10.43 3.99 -7.83
CA ASP A 272 10.32 5.39 -8.28
C ASP A 272 10.98 6.35 -7.27
N GLU A 273 12.14 6.89 -7.64
CA GLU A 273 12.93 7.80 -6.79
C GLU A 273 12.34 9.22 -6.68
N ARG A 274 11.19 9.51 -7.29
CA ARG A 274 10.47 10.79 -7.10
C ARG A 274 9.79 10.88 -5.74
N PHE A 275 9.53 9.75 -5.09
CA PHE A 275 9.03 9.75 -3.71
C PHE A 275 10.12 10.22 -2.75
N ALA A 276 9.84 11.30 -2.03
CA ALA A 276 10.79 11.93 -1.11
C ALA A 276 10.89 11.18 0.23
N LEU A 277 9.84 10.43 0.59
CA LEU A 277 9.76 9.67 1.84
C LEU A 277 8.83 8.46 1.66
N VAL A 278 9.15 7.35 2.32
CA VAL A 278 8.36 6.11 2.29
C VAL A 278 7.96 5.71 3.71
N ILE A 279 6.68 5.37 3.90
CA ILE A 279 6.14 4.85 5.16
C ILE A 279 5.52 3.48 4.90
N SER A 280 5.94 2.49 5.67
CA SER A 280 5.39 1.14 5.65
C SER A 280 4.79 0.81 7.01
N ASN A 281 3.46 0.76 7.11
CA ASN A 281 2.75 0.48 8.36
C ASN A 281 2.26 -0.98 8.40
N ASP A 282 2.89 -1.82 9.22
CA ASP A 282 2.52 -3.24 9.40
C ASP A 282 2.48 -4.05 8.10
N SER A 283 3.46 -3.86 7.22
CA SER A 283 3.46 -4.47 5.89
C SER A 283 3.73 -5.97 5.86
N GLY A 284 4.39 -6.53 6.88
CA GLY A 284 4.55 -7.98 7.04
C GLY A 284 5.31 -8.69 5.90
N CYS A 285 4.94 -9.94 5.61
CA CYS A 285 5.58 -10.82 4.62
C CYS A 285 5.57 -10.20 3.21
N GLY A 286 6.72 -10.19 2.51
CA GLY A 286 6.86 -9.50 1.22
C GLY A 286 6.72 -7.98 1.29
N GLY A 287 6.75 -7.41 2.51
CA GLY A 287 6.85 -5.99 2.81
C GLY A 287 8.15 -5.74 3.59
N ALA A 288 8.07 -5.35 4.85
CA ALA A 288 9.25 -5.09 5.69
C ALA A 288 9.76 -6.34 6.46
N ALA A 289 8.96 -7.40 6.61
CA ALA A 289 9.37 -8.56 7.39
C ALA A 289 10.30 -9.48 6.59
N LEU A 290 11.43 -9.87 7.19
CA LEU A 290 12.38 -10.82 6.58
C LEU A 290 11.71 -12.15 6.25
N SER A 291 11.78 -12.57 4.99
CA SER A 291 11.19 -13.83 4.50
C SER A 291 11.85 -15.04 5.17
N ARG A 292 13.17 -15.00 5.35
CA ARG A 292 13.94 -16.09 5.99
C ARG A 292 13.59 -16.37 7.44
N ARG A 293 12.94 -15.42 8.14
CA ARG A 293 12.48 -15.67 9.52
C ARG A 293 11.36 -16.71 9.59
N ARG A 294 10.59 -16.90 8.51
CA ARG A 294 9.45 -17.83 8.45
C ARG A 294 8.54 -17.72 9.69
N PHE A 295 8.33 -16.48 10.15
CA PHE A 295 7.60 -16.14 11.37
C PHE A 295 6.31 -15.42 11.01
N GLY A 296 5.17 -15.96 11.42
CA GLY A 296 3.86 -15.55 10.95
C GLY A 296 3.57 -16.03 9.52
N GLU A 297 3.14 -15.13 8.65
CA GLU A 297 2.89 -15.41 7.22
C GLU A 297 4.21 -15.71 6.49
N THR A 298 4.23 -16.76 5.67
CA THR A 298 5.41 -17.21 4.91
C THR A 298 5.22 -17.02 3.41
N VAL A 299 6.29 -17.16 2.63
CA VAL A 299 6.24 -17.00 1.15
C VAL A 299 5.24 -17.97 0.52
N GLN A 300 5.22 -19.24 0.94
CA GLN A 300 4.23 -20.20 0.45
C GLN A 300 2.80 -19.77 0.79
N ARG A 301 2.55 -19.31 2.01
CA ARG A 301 1.20 -18.96 2.46
C ARG A 301 0.65 -17.74 1.72
N ILE A 302 1.49 -16.71 1.55
CA ILE A 302 1.06 -15.48 0.88
C ILE A 302 0.81 -15.73 -0.61
N ASN A 303 1.65 -16.51 -1.29
CA ASN A 303 1.43 -16.89 -2.70
C ASN A 303 0.23 -17.82 -2.87
N THR A 304 -0.02 -18.72 -1.91
CA THR A 304 -1.22 -19.59 -1.97
C THR A 304 -2.52 -18.80 -1.76
N SER A 305 -2.51 -17.85 -0.83
CA SER A 305 -3.72 -17.10 -0.46
C SER A 305 -4.01 -15.94 -1.42
N PHE A 306 -2.97 -15.40 -2.03
CA PHE A 306 -3.01 -14.24 -2.92
C PHE A 306 -2.09 -14.45 -4.13
N PRO A 307 -2.42 -15.41 -5.02
CA PRO A 307 -1.57 -15.78 -6.14
C PRO A 307 -1.34 -14.65 -7.15
N HIS A 308 -2.16 -13.60 -7.10
CA HIS A 308 -2.05 -12.41 -7.95
C HIS A 308 -1.09 -11.34 -7.41
N TRP A 309 -0.65 -11.40 -6.15
CA TRP A 309 0.06 -10.27 -5.53
C TRP A 309 1.49 -10.02 -6.04
N PHE A 310 2.22 -11.09 -6.38
CA PHE A 310 3.63 -11.09 -6.75
C PHE A 310 3.82 -11.62 -8.17
N CYS A 311 5.02 -11.55 -8.73
CA CYS A 311 5.32 -12.24 -9.99
C CYS A 311 5.46 -13.76 -9.78
N ASP A 312 5.11 -14.58 -10.78
CA ASP A 312 5.13 -16.05 -10.65
C ASP A 312 6.51 -16.61 -10.26
N ASN A 313 7.61 -15.93 -10.59
CA ASN A 313 8.94 -16.32 -10.15
C ASN A 313 9.06 -16.41 -8.63
N PHE A 314 8.26 -15.65 -7.87
CA PHE A 314 8.30 -15.68 -6.42
C PHE A 314 7.83 -17.02 -5.84
N GLU A 315 7.06 -17.81 -6.60
CA GLU A 315 6.60 -19.14 -6.19
C GLU A 315 7.73 -20.15 -6.07
N LYS A 316 8.88 -19.93 -6.74
CA LYS A 316 10.10 -20.75 -6.61
C LYS A 316 10.63 -20.81 -5.18
N TYR A 317 10.24 -19.84 -4.36
CA TYR A 317 10.69 -19.67 -2.98
C TYR A 317 9.65 -20.11 -1.95
N ASN A 318 8.53 -20.69 -2.40
CA ASN A 318 7.54 -21.32 -1.52
C ASN A 318 8.21 -22.44 -0.72
N SER A 319 8.25 -22.30 0.62
CA SER A 319 8.98 -23.22 1.51
C SER A 319 10.48 -23.36 1.20
N ASN A 320 11.05 -22.37 0.50
CA ASN A 320 12.44 -22.33 0.08
C ASN A 320 13.00 -20.90 0.19
N GLU A 321 12.66 -20.20 1.27
CA GLU A 321 12.99 -18.78 1.47
C GLU A 321 14.51 -18.50 1.50
N ASP A 322 15.32 -19.48 1.87
CA ASP A 322 16.78 -19.34 1.90
C ASP A 322 17.38 -19.16 0.49
N ALA A 323 16.70 -19.68 -0.54
CA ALA A 323 17.10 -19.56 -1.94
C ALA A 323 16.77 -18.20 -2.58
N LEU A 324 16.03 -17.32 -1.91
CA LEU A 324 15.77 -15.97 -2.40
C LEU A 324 17.09 -15.22 -2.58
N PRO A 325 17.39 -14.61 -3.73
CA PRO A 325 18.65 -13.87 -3.91
C PRO A 325 18.68 -12.54 -3.14
N VAL A 326 17.57 -12.16 -2.51
CA VAL A 326 17.37 -10.96 -1.69
C VAL A 326 16.68 -11.32 -0.37
N ASP A 327 16.63 -10.38 0.56
CA ASP A 327 15.61 -10.34 1.62
C ASP A 327 15.15 -8.90 1.83
N GLN A 328 14.10 -8.72 2.64
CA GLN A 328 13.38 -7.45 2.72
C GLN A 328 14.19 -6.29 3.34
N HIS A 329 15.35 -6.52 3.97
CA HIS A 329 16.26 -5.44 4.39
C HIS A 329 16.99 -4.76 3.23
N MET A 330 16.99 -5.38 2.05
CA MET A 330 17.57 -4.81 0.82
C MET A 330 16.58 -3.94 0.05
N LEU A 331 15.28 -4.08 0.33
CA LEU A 331 14.20 -3.31 -0.31
C LEU A 331 14.16 -1.87 0.21
#